data_AF-A0A356ENN3-F1
#
_entry.id   AF-A0A356ENN3-F1
#
_cell.length_a   1.000
_cell.length_b   1.000
_cell.length_c   1.000
_cell.angle_alpha   90.00
_cell.angle_beta   90.00
_cell.angle_gamma   90.00
#
_symmetry.space_group_name_H-M   'P 1'
#
loop_
_entity.id
_entity.type
_entity.pdbx_description
1 polymer ?
#
loop_
_entity_poly.entity_id
_entity_poly.type
_entity_poly.pdbx_seq_one_letter_code
_entity_poly.pdbx_strand_id
1 'polypeptide(L)'
;MDDWKPPFPFDAQRIRQKDEDYWDEYRGTPKAFVSLAEGRSLWASRFGQTTTLSVDVAQPPPAVKDLAENDSRGRPSHIDGDLSNEAFETRLAAILPADQMGLAWQPVRWRSLEASDGTTSFNLLFLGFSFFIIVSALMLVVLLFRLGVDLRRRQIGTLLALGWTGRRITLVLLAEGAIVAALGSIVGMVLGIAYAWLMVLGLRTWWLAAIATPFLRLHVTAGSLALGLVTGLILSVAAIGLSVRRAGRVPVRLLMSGTPPENLP
;
A
#
# COMPACT_ATOMS: atom_id res chain seq x y z
N MET A 1 22.57 -5.68 -22.22
CA MET A 1 22.34 -6.94 -21.47
C MET A 1 23.63 -7.69 -21.07
N ASP A 2 24.78 -7.02 -20.93
CA ASP A 2 26.11 -7.68 -20.83
C ASP A 2 26.37 -8.48 -19.55
N ASP A 3 25.61 -8.25 -18.47
CA ASP A 3 25.79 -8.95 -17.18
C ASP A 3 24.94 -10.22 -17.01
N TRP A 4 24.12 -10.59 -18.01
CA TRP A 4 23.31 -11.80 -17.93
C TRP A 4 24.14 -13.04 -18.24
N LYS A 5 24.28 -13.95 -17.26
CA LYS A 5 24.96 -15.26 -17.41
C LYS A 5 23.93 -16.39 -17.49
N PRO A 6 23.43 -16.73 -18.69
CA PRO A 6 22.53 -17.85 -18.83
C PRO A 6 23.23 -19.20 -18.60
N PRO A 7 22.49 -20.25 -18.20
CA PRO A 7 23.03 -21.60 -17.98
C PRO A 7 23.36 -22.37 -19.27
N PHE A 8 23.45 -21.68 -20.42
CA PHE A 8 23.70 -22.25 -21.74
C PHE A 8 24.69 -21.39 -22.53
N PRO A 9 25.40 -21.93 -23.54
CA PRO A 9 26.35 -21.17 -24.35
C PRO A 9 25.66 -19.97 -25.01
N PHE A 10 26.10 -18.77 -24.66
CA PHE A 10 25.53 -17.52 -25.13
C PHE A 10 26.66 -16.58 -25.55
N ASP A 11 26.59 -16.09 -26.77
CA ASP A 11 27.56 -15.15 -27.32
C ASP A 11 26.94 -13.75 -27.35
N ALA A 12 27.31 -12.94 -26.36
CA ALA A 12 26.83 -11.58 -26.20
C ALA A 12 27.23 -10.66 -27.36
N GLN A 13 28.32 -10.97 -28.09
CA GLN A 13 28.80 -10.12 -29.20
C GLN A 13 27.85 -10.12 -30.41
N ARG A 14 26.88 -11.05 -30.45
CA ARG A 14 25.86 -11.09 -31.51
C ARG A 14 24.73 -10.07 -31.28
N ILE A 15 24.63 -9.50 -30.08
CA ILE A 15 23.67 -8.43 -29.77
C ILE A 15 24.29 -7.10 -30.20
N ARG A 16 23.61 -6.38 -31.11
CA ARG A 16 24.08 -5.07 -31.59
C ARG A 16 23.39 -3.97 -30.81
N GLN A 17 23.96 -2.76 -30.82
CA GLN A 17 23.36 -1.58 -30.18
C GLN A 17 21.89 -1.37 -30.57
N LYS A 18 21.55 -1.51 -31.85
CA LYS A 18 20.16 -1.39 -32.33
C LYS A 18 19.21 -2.43 -31.73
N ASP A 19 19.71 -3.59 -31.32
CA ASP A 19 18.91 -4.66 -30.71
C ASP A 19 18.61 -4.32 -29.24
N GLU A 20 19.54 -3.65 -28.54
CA GLU A 20 19.35 -3.06 -27.20
C GLU A 20 18.39 -1.86 -27.26
N ASP A 21 18.60 -0.92 -28.20
CA ASP A 21 17.74 0.26 -28.37
C ASP A 21 16.28 -0.16 -28.63
N TYR A 22 16.07 -1.19 -29.47
CA TYR A 22 14.74 -1.78 -29.70
C TYR A 22 14.15 -2.39 -28.43
N TRP A 23 14.96 -3.11 -27.64
CA TRP A 23 14.50 -3.75 -26.41
C TRP A 23 14.06 -2.71 -25.36
N ASP A 24 14.80 -1.61 -25.24
CA ASP A 24 14.47 -0.52 -24.31
C ASP A 24 13.13 0.15 -24.66
N GLU A 25 12.85 0.32 -25.96
CA GLU A 25 11.63 0.97 -26.44
C GLU A 25 10.41 0.03 -26.45
N TYR A 26 10.54 -1.19 -26.98
CA TYR A 26 9.40 -2.08 -27.27
C TYR A 26 9.30 -3.30 -26.34
N ARG A 27 10.36 -3.64 -25.59
CA ARG A 27 10.41 -4.79 -24.67
C ARG A 27 9.85 -6.08 -25.30
N GLY A 28 8.79 -6.64 -24.72
CA GLY A 28 8.17 -7.90 -25.12
C GLY A 28 7.24 -7.83 -26.33
N THR A 29 7.17 -6.70 -27.06
CA THR A 29 6.32 -6.61 -28.26
C THR A 29 6.81 -7.57 -29.35
N PRO A 30 5.92 -8.35 -29.99
CA PRO A 30 6.30 -9.27 -31.06
C PRO A 30 7.01 -8.54 -32.21
N LYS A 31 8.20 -9.01 -32.61
CA LYS A 31 9.00 -8.38 -33.67
C LYS A 31 8.49 -8.71 -35.09
N ALA A 32 7.78 -9.82 -35.26
CA ALA A 32 7.24 -10.26 -36.55
C ALA A 32 6.05 -11.21 -36.36
N PHE A 33 5.11 -11.16 -37.30
CA PHE A 33 4.11 -12.20 -37.50
C PHE A 33 4.48 -12.95 -38.78
N VAL A 34 4.58 -14.28 -38.69
CA VAL A 34 4.92 -15.15 -39.82
C VAL A 34 3.83 -16.19 -40.01
N SER A 35 3.70 -16.69 -41.23
CA SER A 35 2.75 -17.76 -41.51
C SER A 35 3.16 -19.04 -40.78
N LEU A 36 2.19 -19.92 -40.49
CA LEU A 36 2.47 -21.21 -39.86
C LEU A 36 3.42 -22.07 -40.71
N ALA A 37 3.28 -22.03 -42.05
CA ALA A 37 4.15 -22.77 -42.96
C ALA A 37 5.60 -22.28 -42.87
N GLU A 38 5.80 -20.96 -42.86
CA GLU A 38 7.11 -20.34 -42.72
C GLU A 38 7.73 -20.69 -41.35
N GLY A 39 6.94 -20.57 -40.28
CA GLY A 39 7.42 -20.89 -38.93
C GLY A 39 7.83 -22.35 -38.76
N ARG A 40 7.10 -23.28 -39.38
CA ARG A 40 7.48 -24.70 -39.41
C ARG A 40 8.79 -24.93 -40.15
N SER A 41 9.05 -24.22 -41.25
CA SER A 41 10.31 -24.34 -41.98
C SER A 41 11.51 -23.80 -41.20
N LEU A 42 11.32 -22.68 -40.48
CA LEU A 42 12.40 -21.98 -39.78
C LEU A 42 12.74 -22.60 -38.42
N TRP A 43 11.76 -23.16 -37.70
CA TRP A 43 11.93 -23.60 -36.31
C TRP A 43 11.52 -25.06 -36.04
N ALA A 44 11.41 -25.90 -37.09
CA ALA A 44 11.27 -27.33 -36.88
C ALA A 44 12.48 -27.90 -36.14
N SER A 45 12.23 -28.87 -35.25
CA SER A 45 13.26 -29.58 -34.51
C SER A 45 13.05 -31.09 -34.61
N ARG A 46 14.02 -31.86 -34.11
CA ARG A 46 13.88 -33.33 -33.95
C ARG A 46 12.68 -33.75 -33.10
N PHE A 47 12.13 -32.84 -32.30
CA PHE A 47 10.99 -33.09 -31.42
C PHE A 47 9.65 -32.68 -32.05
N GLY A 48 9.66 -32.17 -33.29
CA GLY A 48 8.45 -31.80 -34.03
C GLY A 48 8.57 -30.47 -34.75
N GLN A 49 7.56 -30.18 -35.57
CA GLN A 49 7.49 -28.95 -36.37
C GLN A 49 6.69 -27.83 -35.67
N THR A 50 6.06 -28.11 -34.53
CA THR A 50 5.19 -27.14 -33.84
C THR A 50 5.33 -27.34 -32.34
N THR A 51 5.75 -26.30 -31.63
CA THR A 51 6.00 -26.31 -30.18
C THR A 51 4.87 -25.72 -29.36
N THR A 52 3.90 -25.07 -30.03
CA THR A 52 2.79 -24.39 -29.37
C THR A 52 1.53 -24.59 -30.18
N LEU A 53 0.49 -25.09 -29.54
CA LEU A 53 -0.85 -25.18 -30.09
C LEU A 53 -1.71 -24.11 -29.41
N SER A 54 -2.16 -23.13 -30.17
CA SER A 54 -3.19 -22.20 -29.72
C SER A 54 -4.54 -22.77 -30.13
N VAL A 55 -5.32 -23.21 -29.16
CA VAL A 55 -6.70 -23.64 -29.40
C VAL A 55 -7.58 -22.40 -29.23
N ASP A 56 -8.31 -22.04 -30.28
CA ASP A 56 -9.33 -21.01 -30.18
C ASP A 56 -10.51 -21.59 -29.40
N VAL A 57 -10.65 -21.14 -28.15
CA VAL A 57 -11.76 -21.57 -27.30
C VAL A 57 -12.93 -20.67 -27.66
N ALA A 58 -13.94 -21.22 -28.34
CA ALA A 58 -15.13 -20.51 -28.82
C ALA A 58 -15.88 -19.70 -27.75
N GLN A 59 -15.58 -19.94 -26.47
CA GLN A 59 -15.91 -19.05 -25.37
C GLN A 59 -14.60 -18.73 -24.64
N PRO A 60 -14.20 -17.44 -24.56
CA PRO A 60 -13.05 -17.06 -23.75
C PRO A 60 -13.31 -17.54 -22.31
N PRO A 61 -12.30 -18.05 -21.60
CA PRO A 61 -12.45 -18.35 -20.18
C PRO A 61 -13.00 -17.11 -19.47
N PRO A 62 -13.94 -17.27 -18.51
CA PRO A 62 -14.58 -16.14 -17.84
C PRO A 62 -13.52 -15.17 -17.32
N ALA A 63 -13.82 -13.87 -17.38
CA ALA A 63 -12.82 -12.87 -17.04
C ALA A 63 -12.37 -13.09 -15.60
N VAL A 64 -11.09 -12.81 -15.31
CA VAL A 64 -10.52 -12.93 -13.96
C VAL A 64 -11.40 -12.25 -12.90
N LYS A 65 -12.06 -11.16 -13.28
CA LYS A 65 -12.98 -10.38 -12.43
C LYS A 65 -14.25 -11.13 -12.02
N ASP A 66 -14.68 -12.11 -12.82
CA ASP A 66 -15.91 -12.87 -12.65
C ASP A 66 -15.71 -14.14 -11.79
N LEU A 67 -14.46 -14.57 -11.63
CA LEU A 67 -14.06 -15.77 -10.87
C LEU A 67 -13.34 -15.44 -9.56
N ALA A 68 -13.06 -14.17 -9.31
CA ALA A 68 -12.31 -13.78 -8.14
C ALA A 68 -13.22 -13.36 -6.99
N GLU A 69 -13.05 -14.02 -5.84
CA GLU A 69 -13.51 -13.45 -4.59
C GLU A 69 -12.74 -12.14 -4.37
N ASN A 70 -13.46 -11.02 -4.45
CA ASN A 70 -12.86 -9.70 -4.35
C ASN A 70 -12.46 -9.43 -2.90
N ASP A 71 -11.24 -8.96 -2.66
CA ASP A 71 -10.88 -8.38 -1.37
C ASP A 71 -11.75 -7.14 -1.09
N SER A 72 -11.64 -6.63 0.13
CA SER A 72 -12.28 -5.37 0.58
C SER A 72 -11.93 -4.13 -0.26
N ARG A 73 -11.08 -4.24 -1.29
CA ARG A 73 -10.71 -3.18 -2.24
C ARG A 73 -11.12 -3.49 -3.68
N GLY A 74 -11.92 -4.53 -3.93
CA GLY A 74 -12.40 -4.90 -5.27
C GLY A 74 -11.33 -5.55 -6.14
N ARG A 75 -10.30 -6.14 -5.53
CA ARG A 75 -9.22 -6.84 -6.24
C ARG A 75 -9.42 -8.36 -6.14
N PRO A 76 -9.15 -9.11 -7.21
CA PRO A 76 -9.12 -10.57 -7.16
C PRO A 76 -8.22 -11.08 -6.04
N SER A 77 -8.78 -11.73 -5.02
CA SER A 77 -8.01 -12.18 -3.84
C SER A 77 -7.98 -13.69 -3.66
N HIS A 78 -8.97 -14.38 -4.20
CA HIS A 78 -8.96 -15.82 -4.38
C HIS A 78 -9.67 -16.12 -5.70
N ILE A 79 -8.96 -16.70 -6.66
CA ILE A 79 -9.56 -17.15 -7.93
C ILE A 79 -9.57 -18.66 -7.84
N ASP A 80 -10.76 -19.26 -7.70
CA ASP A 80 -10.92 -20.71 -7.78
C ASP A 80 -10.43 -21.18 -9.16
N GLY A 81 -9.17 -21.61 -9.20
CA GLY A 81 -8.50 -22.09 -10.41
C GLY A 81 -9.18 -23.34 -10.99
N ASP A 82 -10.03 -24.01 -10.21
CA ASP A 82 -10.74 -25.23 -10.59
C ASP A 82 -11.82 -24.98 -11.65
N LEU A 83 -12.68 -23.97 -11.47
CA LEU A 83 -13.87 -23.81 -12.33
C LEU A 83 -13.54 -23.42 -13.79
N SER A 84 -12.42 -22.74 -14.02
CA SER A 84 -11.97 -22.40 -15.38
C SER A 84 -11.23 -23.54 -16.07
N ASN A 85 -10.61 -24.42 -15.30
CA ASN A 85 -9.75 -25.48 -15.81
C ASN A 85 -10.49 -26.79 -15.95
N GLU A 86 -11.37 -27.21 -15.03
CA GLU A 86 -12.03 -28.54 -15.13
C GLU A 86 -12.75 -28.74 -16.46
N ALA A 87 -13.53 -27.76 -16.93
CA ALA A 87 -14.25 -27.86 -18.20
C ALA A 87 -13.31 -27.81 -19.42
N PHE A 88 -12.20 -27.08 -19.32
CA PHE A 88 -11.20 -26.98 -20.38
C PHE A 88 -10.31 -28.24 -20.43
N GLU A 89 -9.81 -28.68 -19.28
CA GLU A 89 -9.07 -29.92 -19.06
C GLU A 89 -9.89 -31.13 -19.47
N THR A 90 -11.20 -31.20 -19.15
CA THR A 90 -12.06 -32.31 -19.58
C THR A 90 -12.20 -32.35 -21.11
N ARG A 91 -12.38 -31.19 -21.76
CA ARG A 91 -12.46 -31.11 -23.23
C ARG A 91 -11.13 -31.41 -23.91
N LEU A 92 -10.02 -30.99 -23.31
CA LEU A 92 -8.69 -31.16 -23.88
C LEU A 92 -8.13 -32.56 -23.60
N ALA A 93 -8.43 -33.16 -22.45
CA ALA A 93 -8.13 -34.56 -22.11
C ALA A 93 -8.84 -35.56 -23.04
N ALA A 94 -10.04 -35.21 -23.52
CA ALA A 94 -10.74 -35.99 -24.55
C ALA A 94 -10.03 -35.97 -25.91
N ILE A 95 -9.21 -34.95 -26.19
CA ILE A 95 -8.47 -34.79 -27.45
C ILE A 95 -7.02 -35.28 -27.30
N LEU A 96 -6.43 -35.10 -26.11
CA LEU A 96 -5.04 -35.40 -25.77
C LEU A 96 -5.00 -36.12 -24.41
N PRO A 97 -4.83 -37.46 -24.38
CA PRO A 97 -4.62 -38.19 -23.12
C PRO A 97 -3.23 -37.85 -22.56
N ALA A 98 -3.16 -36.74 -21.83
CA ALA A 98 -1.93 -36.18 -21.27
C ALA A 98 -1.26 -37.14 -20.26
N ASP A 99 -2.08 -37.91 -19.54
CA ASP A 99 -1.68 -38.95 -18.60
C ASP A 99 -0.86 -40.07 -19.25
N GLN A 100 -1.25 -40.51 -20.45
CA GLN A 100 -0.54 -41.55 -21.21
C GLN A 100 0.76 -41.03 -21.84
N MET A 101 0.90 -39.72 -21.98
CA MET A 101 2.07 -39.07 -22.58
C MET A 101 3.07 -38.53 -21.53
N GLY A 102 2.81 -38.74 -20.23
CA GLY A 102 3.63 -38.19 -19.15
C GLY A 102 3.59 -36.65 -19.09
N LEU A 103 2.56 -36.04 -19.67
CA LEU A 103 2.36 -34.59 -19.70
C LEU A 103 1.48 -34.18 -18.52
N ALA A 104 1.84 -33.07 -17.87
CA ALA A 104 1.07 -32.50 -16.76
C ALA A 104 0.51 -31.13 -17.17
N TRP A 105 -0.78 -30.93 -16.87
CA TRP A 105 -1.43 -29.63 -17.04
C TRP A 105 -0.90 -28.65 -15.99
N GLN A 106 -0.46 -27.48 -16.44
CA GLN A 106 0.00 -26.41 -15.55
C GLN A 106 -0.72 -25.11 -15.87
N PRO A 107 -1.41 -24.49 -14.89
CA PRO A 107 -2.06 -23.21 -15.07
C PRO A 107 -1.02 -22.07 -14.99
N VAL A 108 -0.22 -21.91 -16.05
CA VAL A 108 0.91 -20.96 -16.09
C VAL A 108 0.45 -19.53 -15.83
N ARG A 109 -0.70 -19.11 -16.40
CA ARG A 109 -1.26 -17.77 -16.19
C ARG A 109 -1.56 -17.49 -14.71
N TRP A 110 -2.21 -18.44 -14.03
CA TRP A 110 -2.62 -18.28 -12.63
C TRP A 110 -1.42 -18.34 -11.69
N ARG A 111 -0.53 -19.31 -11.89
CA ARG A 111 0.74 -19.40 -11.15
C ARG A 111 1.59 -18.14 -11.32
N SER A 112 1.58 -17.53 -12.50
CA SER A 112 2.32 -16.27 -12.74
C SER A 112 1.66 -15.06 -12.06
N LEU A 113 0.33 -15.01 -11.99
CA LEU A 113 -0.39 -13.95 -11.28
C LEU A 113 -0.16 -14.03 -9.78
N GLU A 114 -0.24 -15.23 -9.21
CA GLU A 114 0.05 -15.48 -7.79
C GLU A 114 1.53 -15.18 -7.45
N ALA A 115 2.46 -15.59 -8.31
CA ALA A 115 3.88 -15.25 -8.16
C ALA A 115 4.16 -13.74 -8.31
N SER A 116 3.31 -13.02 -9.04
CA SER A 116 3.44 -11.56 -9.22
C SER A 116 2.96 -10.76 -8.01
N ASP A 117 2.18 -11.35 -7.10
CA ASP A 117 1.64 -10.67 -5.93
C ASP A 117 2.71 -10.38 -4.84
N GLY A 118 3.91 -10.92 -5.03
CA GLY A 118 5.11 -10.57 -4.26
C GLY A 118 5.23 -11.34 -2.94
N THR A 119 6.47 -11.62 -2.54
CA THR A 119 6.77 -12.47 -1.38
C THR A 119 6.73 -11.74 -0.04
N THR A 120 6.70 -10.39 -0.04
CA THR A 120 6.77 -9.57 1.17
C THR A 120 5.69 -8.49 1.17
N SER A 121 4.80 -8.54 2.16
CA SER A 121 3.71 -7.59 2.33
C SER A 121 4.21 -6.24 2.89
N PHE A 122 4.79 -5.40 2.02
CA PHE A 122 5.21 -4.02 2.37
C PHE A 122 4.11 -3.22 3.08
N ASN A 123 2.85 -3.49 2.77
CA ASN A 123 1.69 -2.89 3.42
C ASN A 123 1.71 -3.04 4.95
N LEU A 124 2.12 -4.21 5.46
CA LEU A 124 2.12 -4.47 6.90
C LEU A 124 3.23 -3.70 7.62
N LEU A 125 4.39 -3.59 6.97
CA LEU A 125 5.52 -2.80 7.46
C LEU A 125 5.16 -1.32 7.52
N PHE A 126 4.58 -0.77 6.45
CA PHE A 126 4.11 0.62 6.42
C PHE A 126 3.01 0.88 7.46
N LEU A 127 2.07 -0.05 7.62
CA LEU A 127 1.01 0.07 8.63
C LEU A 127 1.60 0.06 10.06
N GLY A 128 2.56 -0.82 10.33
CA GLY A 128 3.26 -0.90 11.62
C GLY A 128 4.01 0.38 11.96
N PHE A 129 4.82 0.91 11.03
CA PHE A 129 5.52 2.18 11.24
C PHE A 129 4.55 3.35 11.40
N SER A 130 3.49 3.40 10.59
CA SER A 130 2.46 4.45 10.69
C SER A 130 1.77 4.42 12.06
N PHE A 131 1.40 3.22 12.53
CA PHE A 131 0.81 3.05 13.86
C PHE A 131 1.73 3.58 14.95
N PHE A 132 3.02 3.23 14.92
CA PHE A 132 4.00 3.71 15.89
C PHE A 132 4.13 5.25 15.89
N ILE A 133 4.24 5.86 14.70
CA ILE A 133 4.33 7.32 14.56
C ILE A 133 3.05 8.00 15.06
N ILE A 134 1.87 7.46 14.74
CA ILE A 134 0.59 7.99 15.22
C ILE A 134 0.52 7.94 16.74
N VAL A 135 0.88 6.80 17.37
CA VAL A 135 0.88 6.68 18.84
C VAL A 135 1.87 7.65 19.47
N SER A 136 3.09 7.78 18.92
CA SER A 136 4.09 8.74 19.39
C SER A 136 3.60 10.18 19.30
N ALA A 137 2.99 10.56 18.17
CA ALA A 137 2.39 11.88 17.98
C ALA A 137 1.24 12.15 18.97
N LEU A 138 0.36 11.17 19.21
CA LEU A 138 -0.71 11.30 20.21
C LEU A 138 -0.15 11.45 21.62
N MET A 139 0.92 10.73 21.97
CA MET A 139 1.60 10.89 23.25
C MET A 139 2.17 12.31 23.41
N LEU A 140 2.78 12.86 22.36
CA LEU A 140 3.25 14.25 22.35
C LEU A 140 2.10 15.25 22.52
N VAL A 141 0.97 15.05 21.84
CA VAL A 141 -0.24 15.87 22.01
C VAL A 141 -0.70 15.83 23.47
N VAL A 142 -0.80 14.64 24.07
CA VAL A 142 -1.18 14.48 25.48
C VAL A 142 -0.24 15.25 26.41
N LEU A 143 1.07 15.15 26.18
CA LEU A 143 2.10 15.83 26.96
C LEU A 143 1.97 17.35 26.85
N LEU A 144 1.86 17.89 25.63
CA LEU A 144 1.74 19.32 25.38
C LEU A 144 0.47 19.90 26.00
N PHE A 145 -0.67 19.20 25.89
CA PHE A 145 -1.90 19.64 26.53
C PHE A 145 -1.83 19.57 28.05
N ARG A 146 -1.20 18.54 28.61
CA ARG A 146 -0.97 18.45 30.05
C ARG A 146 -0.15 19.63 30.56
N LEU A 147 0.94 19.95 29.88
CA LEU A 147 1.76 21.13 30.17
C LEU A 147 0.95 22.43 30.02
N GLY A 148 0.15 22.55 28.96
CA GLY A 148 -0.71 23.72 28.70
C GLY A 148 -1.75 23.94 29.79
N VAL A 149 -2.39 22.87 30.28
CA VAL A 149 -3.31 22.92 31.42
C VAL A 149 -2.55 23.33 32.69
N ASP A 150 -1.34 22.81 32.88
CA ASP A 150 -0.51 23.11 34.05
C ASP A 150 -0.11 24.59 34.12
N LEU A 151 0.29 25.16 32.98
CA LEU A 151 0.59 26.60 32.87
C LEU A 151 -0.63 27.49 33.12
N ARG A 152 -1.84 26.99 32.84
CA ARG A 152 -3.12 27.72 33.00
C ARG A 152 -3.85 27.39 34.31
N ARG A 153 -3.24 26.65 35.23
CA ARG A 153 -3.85 26.23 36.51
C ARG A 153 -4.46 27.38 37.31
N ARG A 154 -3.81 28.55 37.35
CA ARG A 154 -4.34 29.74 38.05
C ARG A 154 -5.67 30.22 37.45
N GLN A 155 -5.77 30.27 36.13
CA GLN A 155 -7.00 30.68 35.42
C GLN A 155 -8.14 29.68 35.67
N ILE A 156 -7.81 28.38 35.63
CA ILE A 156 -8.77 27.31 35.94
C ILE A 156 -9.26 27.44 37.40
N GLY A 157 -8.36 27.72 38.35
CA GLY A 157 -8.70 27.96 39.75
C GLY A 157 -9.63 29.15 39.96
N THR A 158 -9.40 30.27 39.27
CA THR A 158 -10.30 31.44 39.33
C THR A 158 -11.68 31.15 38.75
N LEU A 159 -11.78 30.37 37.67
CA LEU A 159 -13.07 29.98 37.08
C LEU A 159 -13.86 29.06 38.02
N LEU A 160 -13.18 28.11 38.67
CA LEU A 160 -13.80 27.26 39.69
C LEU A 160 -14.32 28.07 40.89
N ALA A 161 -13.58 29.09 41.34
CA ALA A 161 -14.02 29.98 42.42
C ALA A 161 -15.26 30.81 42.05
N LEU A 162 -15.45 31.13 40.77
CA LEU A 162 -16.65 31.77 40.23
C LEU A 162 -17.84 30.81 40.05
N GLY A 163 -17.71 29.54 40.48
CA GLY A 163 -18.78 28.55 40.41
C GLY A 163 -18.88 27.79 39.09
N TRP A 164 -17.88 27.87 38.20
CA TRP A 164 -17.87 27.04 37.00
C TRP A 164 -17.70 25.57 37.36
N THR A 165 -18.45 24.70 36.69
CA THR A 165 -18.28 23.25 36.87
C THR A 165 -17.07 22.75 36.10
N GLY A 166 -16.35 21.76 36.63
CA GLY A 166 -15.20 21.15 35.96
C GLY A 166 -15.53 20.68 34.53
N ARG A 167 -16.75 20.19 34.29
CA ARG A 167 -17.23 19.81 32.95
C ARG A 167 -17.25 20.98 31.96
N ARG A 168 -17.72 22.17 32.37
CA ARG A 168 -17.73 23.36 31.51
C ARG A 168 -16.31 23.79 31.16
N ILE A 169 -15.41 23.77 32.13
CA ILE A 169 -13.99 24.08 31.90
C ILE A 169 -13.37 23.07 30.92
N THR A 170 -13.66 21.77 31.07
CA THR A 170 -13.16 20.77 30.12
C THR A 170 -13.70 20.96 28.70
N LEU A 171 -14.95 21.41 28.54
CA LEU A 171 -15.53 21.68 27.22
C LEU A 171 -14.88 22.88 26.54
N VAL A 172 -14.59 23.95 27.29
CA VAL A 172 -13.89 25.12 26.74
C VAL A 172 -12.47 24.74 26.29
N LEU A 173 -11.71 24.04 27.13
CA LEU A 173 -10.36 23.59 26.77
C LEU A 173 -10.36 22.63 25.58
N LEU A 174 -11.37 21.76 25.48
CA LEU A 174 -11.52 20.85 24.36
C LEU A 174 -11.89 21.62 23.08
N ALA A 175 -12.72 22.65 23.15
CA ALA A 175 -13.05 23.51 22.01
C ALA A 175 -11.82 24.29 21.51
N GLU A 176 -11.03 24.87 22.41
CA GLU A 176 -9.75 25.52 22.04
C GLU A 176 -8.81 24.52 21.36
N GLY A 177 -8.66 23.34 21.96
CA GLY A 177 -7.81 22.29 21.42
C GLY A 177 -8.29 21.75 20.07
N ALA A 178 -9.61 21.65 19.86
CA ALA A 178 -10.19 21.22 18.60
C ALA A 178 -9.91 22.21 17.47
N ILE A 179 -9.94 23.52 17.74
CA ILE A 179 -9.58 24.55 16.75
C ILE A 179 -8.11 24.41 16.35
N VAL A 180 -7.21 24.25 17.33
CA VAL A 180 -5.78 24.06 17.07
C VAL A 180 -5.53 22.76 16.30
N ALA A 181 -6.21 21.67 16.66
CA ALA A 181 -6.11 20.39 15.98
C ALA A 181 -6.63 20.46 14.53
N ALA A 182 -7.72 21.19 14.28
CA ALA A 182 -8.28 21.38 12.94
C ALA A 182 -7.33 22.18 12.03
N LEU A 183 -6.77 23.29 12.54
CA LEU A 183 -5.78 24.06 11.78
C LEU A 183 -4.51 23.23 11.54
N GLY A 184 -4.03 22.52 12.57
CA GLY A 184 -2.87 21.65 12.48
C GLY A 184 -3.05 20.50 11.48
N SER A 185 -4.24 19.88 11.41
CA SER A 185 -4.52 18.79 10.47
C SER A 185 -4.57 19.27 9.02
N ILE A 186 -5.14 20.45 8.76
CA ILE A 186 -5.15 21.07 7.43
C ILE A 186 -3.71 21.36 6.98
N VAL A 187 -2.92 22.04 7.83
CA VAL A 187 -1.52 22.36 7.52
C VAL A 187 -0.69 21.09 7.33
N GLY A 188 -0.86 20.10 8.22
CA GLY A 188 -0.17 18.82 8.14
C GLY A 188 -0.52 18.04 6.86
N MET A 189 -1.78 18.06 6.43
CA MET A 189 -2.20 17.44 5.18
C MET A 189 -1.53 18.09 3.97
N VAL A 190 -1.52 19.43 3.90
CA VAL A 190 -0.87 20.17 2.80
C VAL A 190 0.62 19.87 2.76
N LEU A 191 1.30 19.91 3.90
CA LEU A 191 2.73 19.57 4.00
C LEU A 191 3.01 18.11 3.63
N GLY A 192 2.15 17.18 4.03
CA GLY A 192 2.27 15.76 3.68
C GLY A 192 2.15 15.52 2.17
N ILE A 193 1.20 16.18 1.50
CA ILE A 193 1.05 16.12 0.05
C ILE A 193 2.27 16.73 -0.64
N ALA A 194 2.73 17.89 -0.19
CA ALA A 194 3.91 18.55 -0.74
C ALA A 194 5.17 17.69 -0.60
N TYR A 195 5.36 17.05 0.56
CA TYR A 195 6.45 16.12 0.81
C TYR A 195 6.37 14.88 -0.11
N ALA A 196 5.19 14.26 -0.23
CA ALA A 196 4.99 13.11 -1.11
C ALA A 196 5.29 13.47 -2.58
N TRP A 197 4.86 14.65 -3.02
CA TRP A 197 5.16 15.16 -4.36
C TRP A 197 6.67 15.38 -4.56
N LEU A 198 7.34 16.02 -3.60
CA LEU A 198 8.79 16.25 -3.65
C LEU A 198 9.58 14.93 -3.64
N MET A 199 9.11 13.94 -2.88
CA MET A 199 9.71 12.62 -2.87
C MET A 199 9.60 11.93 -4.23
N VAL A 200 8.41 11.92 -4.84
CA VAL A 200 8.23 11.36 -6.19
C VAL A 200 9.07 12.10 -7.22
N LEU A 201 9.23 13.43 -7.09
CA LEU A 201 10.10 14.21 -7.94
C LEU A 201 11.58 13.80 -7.79
N GLY A 202 12.06 13.62 -6.56
CA GLY A 202 13.43 13.18 -6.28
C GLY A 202 13.72 11.78 -6.86
N LEU A 203 12.79 10.85 -6.69
CA LEU A 203 12.89 9.49 -7.28
C LEU A 203 13.00 9.54 -8.80
N ARG A 204 12.22 10.41 -9.45
CA ARG A 204 12.20 10.56 -10.92
C ARG A 204 13.41 11.29 -11.50
N THR A 205 14.17 12.04 -10.70
CA THR A 205 15.24 12.91 -11.22
C THR A 205 16.63 12.46 -10.78
N TRP A 206 16.80 12.13 -9.51
CA TRP A 206 18.11 11.81 -8.93
C TRP A 206 18.37 10.31 -8.85
N TRP A 207 17.32 9.47 -8.90
CA TRP A 207 17.42 8.02 -8.72
C TRP A 207 16.98 7.20 -9.93
N LEU A 208 17.05 7.80 -11.13
CA LEU A 208 16.70 7.15 -12.40
C LEU A 208 17.52 5.88 -12.68
N ALA A 209 18.78 5.84 -12.27
CA ALA A 209 19.66 4.68 -12.50
C ALA A 209 19.27 3.43 -11.70
N ALA A 210 18.49 3.57 -10.62
CA ALA A 210 18.11 2.46 -9.74
C ALA A 210 16.70 1.90 -10.01
N ILE A 211 15.84 2.66 -10.68
CA ILE A 211 14.43 2.33 -10.89
C ILE A 211 14.17 2.37 -12.40
N ALA A 212 14.36 1.24 -13.09
CA ALA A 212 14.21 1.07 -14.54
C ALA A 212 12.78 1.33 -15.11
N THR A 213 11.92 2.01 -14.35
CA THR A 213 10.53 2.31 -14.70
C THR A 213 10.15 3.76 -14.34
N PRO A 214 10.00 4.67 -15.32
CA PRO A 214 9.65 6.09 -15.09
C PRO A 214 8.16 6.34 -14.72
N PHE A 215 7.42 5.30 -14.30
CA PHE A 215 5.95 5.36 -14.20
C PHE A 215 5.39 5.59 -12.78
N LEU A 216 6.21 5.96 -11.80
CA LEU A 216 5.69 6.28 -10.46
C LEU A 216 4.93 7.62 -10.50
N ARG A 217 3.60 7.57 -10.50
CA ARG A 217 2.72 8.76 -10.39
C ARG A 217 2.16 8.86 -8.99
N LEU A 218 2.19 10.07 -8.43
CA LEU A 218 1.51 10.36 -7.18
C LEU A 218 0.01 10.24 -7.42
N HIS A 219 -0.64 9.28 -6.76
CA HIS A 219 -2.08 9.12 -6.80
C HIS A 219 -2.66 9.58 -5.46
N VAL A 220 -3.35 10.72 -5.49
CA VAL A 220 -4.02 11.27 -4.31
C VAL A 220 -5.52 11.23 -4.56
N THR A 221 -6.23 10.45 -3.75
CA THR A 221 -7.69 10.37 -3.82
C THR A 221 -8.30 11.29 -2.76
N ALA A 222 -9.26 12.13 -3.15
CA ALA A 222 -9.93 13.03 -2.20
C ALA A 222 -10.56 12.26 -1.02
N GLY A 223 -11.08 11.06 -1.27
CA GLY A 223 -11.63 10.19 -0.22
C GLY A 223 -10.60 9.76 0.83
N SER A 224 -9.38 9.42 0.44
CA SER A 224 -8.33 9.03 1.40
C SER A 224 -7.83 10.22 2.22
N LEU A 225 -7.74 11.40 1.60
CA LEU A 225 -7.41 12.63 2.32
C LEU A 225 -8.49 13.00 3.35
N ALA A 226 -9.76 12.96 2.94
CA ALA A 226 -10.88 13.27 3.84
C ALA A 226 -10.93 12.29 5.02
N LEU A 227 -10.79 10.99 4.77
CA LEU A 227 -10.73 9.98 5.82
C LEU A 227 -9.53 10.20 6.76
N GLY A 228 -8.35 10.48 6.21
CA GLY A 228 -7.15 10.78 7.01
C GLY A 228 -7.32 12.03 7.89
N LEU A 229 -7.91 13.10 7.36
CA LEU A 229 -8.14 14.34 8.09
C LEU A 229 -9.18 14.15 9.21
N VAL A 230 -10.29 13.47 8.92
CA VAL A 230 -11.36 13.19 9.90
C VAL A 230 -10.84 12.28 11.00
N THR A 231 -10.18 11.17 10.66
CA THR A 231 -9.63 10.24 11.66
C THR A 231 -8.54 10.89 12.51
N GLY A 232 -7.63 11.66 11.90
CA GLY A 232 -6.61 12.42 12.63
C GLY A 232 -7.22 13.41 13.60
N LEU A 233 -8.23 14.18 13.17
CA LEU A 233 -8.93 15.14 14.02
C LEU A 233 -9.64 14.45 15.20
N ILE A 234 -10.36 13.35 14.94
CA ILE A 234 -11.04 12.56 15.97
C ILE A 234 -10.03 12.04 17.00
N LEU A 235 -8.91 11.47 16.55
CA LEU A 235 -7.87 10.93 17.43
C LEU A 235 -7.21 12.03 18.27
N SER A 236 -6.89 13.19 17.68
CA SER A 236 -6.33 14.34 18.40
C SER A 236 -7.29 14.86 19.46
N VAL A 237 -8.56 15.09 19.11
CA VAL A 237 -9.57 15.58 20.07
C VAL A 237 -9.83 14.55 21.17
N ALA A 238 -9.87 13.26 20.84
CA ALA A 238 -10.00 12.19 21.82
C ALA A 238 -8.81 12.15 22.78
N ALA A 239 -7.58 12.30 22.28
CA ALA A 239 -6.37 12.34 23.09
C ALA A 239 -6.36 13.56 24.03
N ILE A 240 -6.77 14.74 23.56
CA ILE A 240 -6.93 15.95 24.37
C ILE A 240 -7.96 15.70 25.48
N GLY A 241 -9.14 15.18 25.13
CA GLY A 241 -10.21 14.89 26.09
C GLY A 241 -9.78 13.89 27.16
N LEU A 242 -9.04 12.84 26.78
CA LEU A 242 -8.43 11.87 27.70
C LEU A 242 -7.41 12.53 28.64
N SER A 243 -6.53 13.40 28.10
CA SER A 243 -5.53 14.13 28.88
C SER A 243 -6.18 15.00 29.95
N VAL A 244 -7.15 15.83 29.56
CA VAL A 244 -7.86 16.74 30.47
C VAL A 244 -8.66 15.97 31.53
N ARG A 245 -9.36 14.89 31.14
CA ARG A 245 -10.08 14.04 32.09
C ARG A 245 -9.16 13.38 33.11
N ARG A 246 -7.96 12.95 32.68
CA ARG A 246 -6.98 12.31 33.56
C ARG A 246 -6.32 13.31 34.51
N ALA A 247 -6.06 14.54 34.05
CA ALA A 247 -5.57 15.63 34.89
C ALA A 247 -6.60 16.06 35.95
N GLY A 248 -7.90 16.05 35.61
CA GLY A 248 -8.99 16.39 36.55
C GLY A 248 -9.25 15.38 37.68
N ARG A 249 -8.59 14.21 37.68
CA ARG A 249 -8.69 13.22 38.78
C ARG A 249 -7.72 13.51 39.93
N VAL A 250 -6.89 14.54 39.82
CA VAL A 250 -6.02 14.98 40.92
C VAL A 250 -6.88 15.78 41.92
N PRO A 251 -6.96 15.37 43.19
CA PRO A 251 -7.89 15.98 44.14
C PRO A 251 -7.55 17.46 44.38
N VAL A 252 -8.60 18.30 44.38
CA VAL A 252 -8.54 19.77 44.52
C VAL A 252 -7.69 20.23 45.71
N ARG A 253 -7.60 19.43 46.78
CA ARG A 253 -6.77 19.74 47.96
C ARG A 253 -5.27 19.85 47.66
N LEU A 254 -4.75 19.10 46.69
CA LEU A 254 -3.33 19.12 46.28
C LEU A 254 -3.01 20.30 45.37
N LEU A 255 -4.00 20.86 44.68
CA LEU A 255 -3.83 22.06 43.85
C LEU A 255 -3.83 23.35 44.69
N MET A 256 -4.46 23.33 45.88
CA MET A 256 -4.44 24.44 46.83
C MET A 256 -3.21 24.45 47.75
N SER A 257 -2.54 23.31 47.95
CA SER A 257 -1.37 23.21 48.84
C SER A 257 -0.04 23.61 48.18
N GLY A 258 0.00 23.83 46.87
CA GLY A 258 1.21 24.27 46.15
C GLY A 258 2.38 23.28 46.18
N THR A 259 2.20 22.07 46.72
CA THR A 259 3.27 21.08 46.90
C THR A 259 3.33 20.10 45.73
N PRO A 260 4.51 19.91 45.09
CA PRO A 260 4.70 18.91 44.06
C PRO A 260 4.55 17.48 44.63
N PRO A 261 4.06 16.52 43.82
CA PRO A 261 3.72 15.16 44.27
C PRO A 261 4.91 14.26 44.57
N GLU A 262 6.13 14.79 44.63
CA GLU A 262 7.37 14.00 44.75
C GLU A 262 7.75 13.66 46.20
N ASN A 263 7.04 14.22 47.17
CA ASN A 263 7.28 13.98 48.60
C ASN A 263 6.03 13.40 49.28
N LEU A 264 5.82 12.08 49.16
CA LEU A 264 5.07 11.29 50.13
C LEU A 264 5.80 9.94 50.32
N PRO A 265 5.96 9.46 51.57
CA PRO A 265 6.50 8.13 51.87
C PRO A 265 5.61 6.99 51.36
#